data_AF-A0A120KIN0-F1
#
_entry.id   AF-A0A120KIN0-F1
#
_cell.length_a   1.000
_cell.length_b   1.000
_cell.length_c   1.000
_cell.angle_alpha   90.00
_cell.angle_beta   90.00
_cell.angle_gamma   90.00
#
_symmetry.space_group_name_H-M   'P 1'
#
loop_
_entity.id
_entity.type
_entity.pdbx_description
1 polymer ?
#
loop_
_entity_poly.entity_id
_entity_poly.type
_entity_poly.pdbx_seq_one_letter_code
_entity_poly.pdbx_strand_id
1 'polypeptide(L)'
;FPGHDHSQHEYPRAQSHTQAPPSAPPEVVEEVLIKIAGAIVNLIDKNYSVELASGDLYIVRLSQGNNVVAVLARVADEIQWPLAKDEAAVKLDDSHYFFSLRFPNENYSSDSSDEEDDKREKRVDGENILNYGLTIASKGQERLLSEFDQILGSYSCFSVQKVSENAKEFLGGNAAKDTSPMDMKLGGEKKEIM
;
A
#
# COMPACT_ATOMS: atom_id res chain seq x y z
N PHE A 1 -14.45 80.90 31.97
CA PHE A 1 -14.54 79.58 31.31
C PHE A 1 -13.28 79.33 30.48
N PRO A 2 -12.23 78.72 31.04
CA PRO A 2 -11.27 77.89 30.29
C PRO A 2 -11.70 76.42 30.40
N GLY A 3 -11.49 75.50 29.48
CA GLY A 3 -10.43 75.31 28.48
C GLY A 3 -9.96 73.86 28.64
N HIS A 4 -10.35 72.98 27.71
CA HIS A 4 -9.95 71.57 27.65
C HIS A 4 -8.43 71.46 27.41
N ASP A 5 -7.74 70.48 28.01
CA ASP A 5 -7.34 69.22 27.36
C ASP A 5 -6.03 68.61 27.95
N HIS A 6 -5.93 67.29 27.76
CA HIS A 6 -4.75 66.43 27.66
C HIS A 6 -4.25 65.69 28.90
N SER A 7 -5.07 64.73 29.35
CA SER A 7 -4.54 63.49 29.96
C SER A 7 -4.13 62.53 28.84
N GLN A 8 -2.84 62.47 28.52
CA GLN A 8 -2.29 61.47 27.61
C GLN A 8 -2.38 60.08 28.27
N HIS A 9 -3.30 59.25 27.78
CA HIS A 9 -3.29 57.81 28.05
C HIS A 9 -2.22 57.17 27.16
N GLU A 10 -1.08 56.79 27.73
CA GLU A 10 -0.13 55.88 27.10
C GLU A 10 -0.80 54.50 26.94
N TYR A 11 -1.16 54.16 25.71
CA TYR A 11 -1.54 52.80 25.34
C TYR A 11 -0.30 51.91 25.39
N PRO A 12 -0.36 50.69 25.97
CA PRO A 12 0.75 49.76 25.91
C PRO A 12 0.99 49.34 24.46
N ARG A 13 2.21 49.57 23.99
CA ARG A 13 2.72 49.19 22.67
C ARG A 13 2.42 47.70 22.43
N ALA A 14 1.59 47.43 21.42
CA ALA A 14 1.33 46.07 20.96
C ALA A 14 2.67 45.38 20.68
N GLN A 15 2.94 44.30 21.41
CA GLN A 15 4.07 43.42 21.13
C GLN A 15 3.80 42.80 19.76
N SER A 16 4.57 43.23 18.76
CA SER A 16 4.64 42.56 17.49
C SER A 16 5.23 41.17 17.74
N HIS A 17 4.36 40.19 17.95
CA HIS A 17 4.72 38.79 17.83
C HIS A 17 5.22 38.60 16.39
N THR A 18 6.52 38.55 16.20
CA THR A 18 7.12 38.12 14.95
C THR A 18 6.74 36.65 14.79
N GLN A 19 5.59 36.41 14.18
CA GLN A 19 5.19 35.07 13.75
C GLN A 19 6.22 34.65 12.70
N ALA A 20 7.07 33.68 13.04
CA ALA A 20 8.00 33.10 12.09
C ALA A 20 7.19 32.68 10.85
N PRO A 21 7.72 32.89 9.62
CA PRO A 21 7.05 32.42 8.42
C PRO A 21 6.77 30.92 8.56
N PRO A 22 5.64 30.41 8.04
CA PRO A 22 5.33 28.99 8.11
C PRO A 22 6.51 28.22 7.53
N SER A 23 7.19 27.43 8.38
CA SER A 23 8.23 26.53 7.94
C SER A 23 7.59 25.46 7.08
N ALA A 24 8.17 25.18 5.91
CA ALA A 24 7.69 24.09 5.07
C ALA A 24 7.64 22.78 5.88
N PRO A 25 6.62 21.93 5.68
CA PRO A 25 6.58 20.61 6.30
C PRO A 25 7.88 19.86 6.02
N PRO A 26 8.41 19.08 6.98
CA PRO A 26 9.64 18.33 6.75
C PRO A 26 9.51 17.43 5.53
N GLU A 27 10.55 17.40 4.70
CA GLU A 27 10.57 16.63 3.45
C GLU A 27 10.39 15.13 3.74
N VAL A 28 9.54 14.46 2.96
CA VAL A 28 9.36 13.01 3.02
C VAL A 28 10.40 12.39 2.11
N VAL A 29 11.22 11.50 2.66
CA VAL A 29 12.25 10.76 1.94
C VAL A 29 11.75 9.35 1.63
N GLU A 30 11.85 8.95 0.37
CA GLU A 30 11.58 7.59 -0.08
C GLU A 30 12.88 6.77 -0.09
N GLU A 31 12.85 5.59 0.55
CA GLU A 31 13.97 4.66 0.60
C GLU A 31 13.55 3.28 0.14
N VAL A 32 14.25 2.71 -0.84
CA VAL A 32 13.99 1.34 -1.30
C VAL A 32 14.66 0.35 -0.36
N LEU A 33 13.87 -0.47 0.34
CA LEU A 33 14.35 -1.52 1.23
C LEU A 33 14.78 -2.77 0.46
N ILE A 34 14.02 -3.15 -0.57
CA ILE A 34 14.36 -4.29 -1.45
C ILE A 34 13.78 -4.07 -2.85
N LYS A 35 14.48 -4.63 -3.83
CA LYS A 35 14.03 -4.76 -5.22
C LYS A 35 14.09 -6.23 -5.65
N ILE A 36 13.01 -6.75 -6.23
CA ILE A 36 12.94 -8.12 -6.77
C ILE A 36 12.45 -8.05 -8.21
N ALA A 37 13.17 -8.69 -9.13
CA ALA A 37 12.78 -8.70 -10.54
C ALA A 37 11.74 -9.80 -10.81
N GLY A 38 10.85 -9.55 -11.77
CA GLY A 38 9.88 -10.55 -12.24
C GLY A 38 8.80 -10.85 -11.21
N ALA A 39 7.91 -9.88 -10.99
CA ALA A 39 6.74 -9.99 -10.15
C ALA A 39 5.48 -9.67 -10.96
N ILE A 40 4.41 -10.43 -10.73
CA ILE A 40 3.06 -10.16 -11.25
C ILE A 40 2.12 -9.96 -10.07
N VAL A 41 1.30 -8.92 -10.13
CA VAL A 41 0.21 -8.67 -9.20
C VAL A 41 -1.11 -8.93 -9.88
N ASN A 42 -1.94 -9.72 -9.24
CA ASN A 42 -3.30 -10.03 -9.67
C ASN A 42 -4.30 -9.53 -8.62
N LEU A 43 -5.42 -8.98 -9.04
CA LEU A 43 -6.59 -8.83 -8.19
C LEU A 43 -7.42 -10.10 -8.27
N ILE A 44 -7.75 -10.67 -7.11
CA ILE A 44 -8.51 -11.92 -6.98
C ILE A 44 -9.92 -11.59 -6.52
N ASP A 45 -10.90 -11.88 -7.37
CA ASP A 45 -12.32 -11.88 -7.02
C ASP A 45 -12.83 -13.33 -6.98
N LYS A 46 -14.04 -13.53 -6.45
CA LYS A 46 -14.68 -14.84 -6.26
C LYS A 46 -14.76 -15.67 -7.55
N ASN A 47 -14.83 -14.99 -8.69
CA ASN A 47 -15.12 -15.62 -9.98
C ASN A 47 -13.94 -15.57 -10.97
N TYR A 48 -12.98 -14.67 -10.78
CA TYR A 48 -11.84 -14.49 -11.69
C TYR A 48 -10.68 -13.75 -11.01
N SER A 49 -9.48 -13.93 -11.57
CA SER A 49 -8.30 -13.15 -11.22
C SER A 49 -7.86 -12.34 -12.44
N VAL A 50 -7.56 -11.06 -12.23
CA VAL A 50 -7.09 -10.16 -13.29
C VAL A 50 -5.67 -9.67 -12.96
N GLU A 51 -4.77 -9.79 -13.93
CA GLU A 51 -3.43 -9.21 -13.83
C GLU A 51 -3.53 -7.68 -13.84
N LEU A 52 -2.99 -7.04 -12.81
CA LEU A 52 -2.97 -5.58 -12.67
C LEU A 52 -1.66 -4.97 -13.14
N ALA A 53 -0.54 -5.65 -12.87
CA ALA A 53 0.78 -5.19 -13.26
C ALA A 53 1.78 -6.35 -13.28
N SER A 54 2.80 -6.21 -14.11
CA SER A 54 3.91 -7.14 -14.26
C SER A 54 5.22 -6.38 -14.41
N GLY A 55 6.22 -6.66 -13.58
CA GLY A 55 7.49 -5.95 -13.60
C GLY A 55 8.36 -6.21 -12.39
N ASP A 56 9.11 -5.19 -11.96
CA ASP A 56 9.93 -5.26 -10.75
C ASP A 56 9.08 -4.90 -9.51
N LEU A 57 9.24 -5.67 -8.43
CA LEU A 57 8.70 -5.39 -7.12
C LEU A 57 9.68 -4.54 -6.31
N TYR A 58 9.17 -3.51 -5.65
CA TYR A 58 9.89 -2.66 -4.71
C TYR A 58 9.16 -2.61 -3.39
N ILE A 59 9.90 -2.71 -2.28
CA ILE A 59 9.40 -2.23 -0.98
C ILE A 59 10.04 -0.89 -0.68
N VAL A 60 9.20 0.13 -0.50
CA VAL A 60 9.61 1.50 -0.27
C VAL A 60 9.20 1.92 1.12
N ARG A 61 10.13 2.49 1.88
CA ARG A 61 9.89 3.12 3.17
C ARG A 61 9.82 4.62 2.99
N LEU A 62 8.71 5.21 3.41
CA LEU A 62 8.54 6.66 3.52
C LEU A 62 8.93 7.10 4.92
N SER A 63 9.84 8.07 5.02
CA SER A 63 10.30 8.61 6.30
C SER A 63 10.28 10.13 6.31
N GLN A 64 9.98 10.71 7.47
CA GLN A 64 10.01 12.14 7.69
C GLN A 64 10.91 12.41 8.90
N GLY A 65 12.13 12.87 8.63
CA GLY A 65 13.19 12.94 9.64
C GLY A 65 13.53 11.54 10.17
N ASN A 66 13.35 11.30 11.47
CA ASN A 66 13.59 10.01 12.11
C ASN A 66 12.34 9.11 12.20
N ASN A 67 11.20 9.56 11.69
CA ASN A 67 9.94 8.83 11.80
C ASN A 67 9.65 8.07 10.51
N VAL A 68 9.33 6.78 10.63
CA VAL A 68 8.77 6.01 9.51
C VAL A 68 7.29 6.35 9.40
N VAL A 69 6.89 6.88 8.26
CA VAL A 69 5.51 7.31 7.98
C VAL A 69 4.71 6.16 7.40
N ALA A 70 5.27 5.46 6.41
CA ALA A 70 4.63 4.32 5.77
C ALA A 70 5.66 3.38 5.15
N VAL A 71 5.26 2.13 4.94
CA VAL A 71 5.98 1.19 4.07
C VAL A 71 5.02 0.73 2.99
N LEU A 72 5.48 0.72 1.75
CA LEU A 72 4.67 0.53 0.56
C LEU A 72 5.27 -0.60 -0.28
N ALA A 73 4.42 -1.49 -0.80
CA ALA A 73 4.79 -2.40 -1.87
C ALA A 73 4.38 -1.78 -3.21
N ARG A 74 5.28 -1.86 -4.21
CA ARG A 74 5.07 -1.30 -5.55
C ARG A 74 5.50 -2.29 -6.63
N VAL A 75 4.69 -2.47 -7.66
CA VAL A 75 5.02 -3.30 -8.84
C VAL A 75 4.85 -2.50 -10.11
N ALA A 76 5.87 -2.55 -10.98
CA ALA A 76 5.92 -1.88 -12.29
C ALA A 76 5.71 -0.35 -12.27
N ASP A 77 5.80 0.29 -11.09
CA ASP A 77 5.41 1.69 -10.85
C ASP A 77 3.92 2.02 -11.07
N GLU A 78 3.12 1.03 -11.45
CA GLU A 78 1.69 1.17 -11.74
C GLU A 78 0.83 0.90 -10.51
N ILE A 79 1.16 -0.16 -9.77
CA ILE A 79 0.35 -0.64 -8.64
C ILE A 79 1.15 -0.47 -7.36
N GLN A 80 0.51 0.16 -6.37
CA GLN A 80 1.10 0.39 -5.06
C GLN A 80 0.06 0.18 -3.96
N TRP A 81 0.47 -0.45 -2.87
CA TRP A 81 -0.36 -0.61 -1.67
C TRP A 81 0.46 -0.53 -0.38
N PRO A 82 -0.17 -0.12 0.73
CA PRO A 82 0.50 -0.07 2.02
C PRO A 82 0.79 -1.46 2.58
N LEU A 83 1.95 -1.61 3.20
CA LEU A 83 2.24 -2.68 4.15
C LEU A 83 1.95 -2.13 5.55
N ALA A 84 0.74 -2.41 6.03
CA ALA A 84 0.29 -2.01 7.35
C ALA A 84 0.11 -3.25 8.24
N LYS A 85 0.25 -3.05 9.56
CA LYS A 85 0.20 -4.17 10.54
C LYS A 85 -1.20 -4.75 10.74
N ASP A 86 -2.21 -4.07 10.26
CA ASP A 86 -3.61 -4.50 10.22
C ASP A 86 -3.99 -5.21 8.92
N GLU A 87 -3.11 -5.18 7.92
CA GLU A 87 -3.30 -5.82 6.62
C GLU A 87 -2.56 -7.16 6.57
N ALA A 88 -3.27 -8.18 6.09
CA ALA A 88 -2.78 -9.54 6.07
C ALA A 88 -1.83 -9.73 4.89
N ALA A 89 -0.64 -10.29 5.16
CA ALA A 89 0.28 -10.78 4.15
C ALA A 89 0.51 -12.27 4.40
N VAL A 90 0.10 -13.13 3.46
CA VAL A 90 0.16 -14.58 3.60
C VAL A 90 1.09 -15.14 2.54
N LYS A 91 2.16 -15.82 2.96
CA LYS A 91 3.00 -16.61 2.06
C LYS A 91 2.35 -17.98 1.85
N LEU A 92 2.09 -18.32 0.59
CA LEU A 92 1.44 -19.57 0.18
C LEU A 92 2.45 -20.66 -0.20
N ASP A 93 3.54 -20.24 -0.85
CA ASP A 93 4.72 -21.06 -1.12
C ASP A 93 5.96 -20.17 -1.37
N ASP A 94 7.02 -20.70 -1.97
CA ASP A 94 8.28 -19.97 -2.19
C ASP A 94 8.17 -18.80 -3.19
N SER A 95 7.10 -18.73 -4.00
CA SER A 95 6.92 -17.74 -5.07
C SER A 95 5.60 -16.97 -4.98
N HIS A 96 4.64 -17.47 -4.21
CA HIS A 96 3.28 -16.96 -4.17
C HIS A 96 2.94 -16.35 -2.81
N TYR A 97 2.42 -15.13 -2.86
CA TYR A 97 1.99 -14.34 -1.72
C TYR A 97 0.56 -13.84 -1.95
N PHE A 98 -0.16 -13.64 -0.87
CA PHE A 98 -1.53 -13.15 -0.88
C PHE A 98 -1.68 -12.00 0.11
N PHE A 99 -2.33 -10.93 -0.33
CA PHE A 99 -2.59 -9.74 0.49
C PHE A 99 -4.08 -9.47 0.55
N SER A 100 -4.59 -9.11 1.71
CA SER A 100 -5.93 -8.55 1.88
C SER A 100 -5.78 -7.11 2.34
N LEU A 101 -6.40 -6.18 1.61
CA LEU A 101 -6.34 -4.75 1.88
C LEU A 101 -7.75 -4.20 2.08
N ARG A 102 -7.95 -3.45 3.16
CA ARG A 102 -9.18 -2.71 3.40
C ARG A 102 -9.09 -1.36 2.73
N PHE A 103 -10.07 -1.08 1.89
CA PHE A 103 -10.26 0.28 1.42
C PHE A 103 -11.22 1.01 2.38
N PRO A 104 -11.10 2.32 2.58
CA PRO A 104 -12.11 3.07 3.30
C PRO A 104 -13.40 3.11 2.45
N ASN A 105 -14.56 2.95 3.09
CA ASN A 105 -15.83 3.00 2.37
C ASN A 105 -16.02 4.42 1.83
N GLU A 106 -16.10 4.59 0.52
CA GLU A 106 -16.54 5.86 -0.07
C GLU A 106 -18.04 6.03 0.19
N ASN A 107 -18.38 6.33 1.45
CA ASN A 107 -19.65 6.93 1.79
C ASN A 107 -19.60 8.37 1.27
N TYR A 108 -19.82 8.55 -0.04
CA TYR A 108 -20.41 9.78 -0.54
C TYR A 108 -21.75 9.91 0.18
N SER A 109 -21.75 10.59 1.32
CA SER A 109 -22.98 11.10 1.91
C SER A 109 -23.54 12.07 0.87
N SER A 110 -24.38 11.54 -0.02
CA SER A 110 -25.46 12.32 -0.57
C SER A 110 -26.27 12.76 0.63
N ASP A 111 -26.05 14.00 1.05
CA ASP A 111 -26.81 14.75 2.05
C ASP A 111 -28.24 14.99 1.55
N SER A 112 -28.93 13.90 1.18
CA SER A 112 -30.36 13.92 0.99
C SER A 112 -30.96 13.66 2.36
N SER A 113 -31.15 14.76 3.09
CA SER A 113 -32.07 14.82 4.21
C SER A 113 -33.43 14.28 3.77
N ASP A 114 -33.73 13.04 4.14
CA ASP A 114 -35.11 12.63 4.35
C ASP A 114 -35.12 11.64 5.50
N GLU A 115 -35.85 12.02 6.53
CA GLU A 115 -36.03 11.29 7.78
C GLU A 115 -36.82 9.99 7.49
N GLU A 116 -36.60 9.00 8.35
CA GLU A 116 -37.38 7.76 8.49
C GLU A 116 -37.00 6.60 7.55
N ASP A 117 -36.18 5.66 8.05
CA ASP A 117 -36.70 4.34 8.44
C ASP A 117 -35.61 3.50 9.14
N ASP A 118 -36.01 2.87 10.23
CA ASP A 118 -35.23 1.91 11.02
C ASP A 118 -34.95 0.65 10.19
N LYS A 119 -33.74 0.53 9.63
CA LYS A 119 -33.05 -0.73 9.24
C LYS A 119 -31.66 -0.45 8.67
N ARG A 120 -30.74 0.10 9.47
CA ARG A 120 -29.31 -0.02 9.14
C ARG A 120 -28.86 -1.44 9.40
N GLU A 121 -29.22 -2.34 8.49
CA GLU A 121 -28.53 -3.61 8.36
C GLU A 121 -27.05 -3.28 8.20
N LYS A 122 -26.26 -3.69 9.20
CA LYS A 122 -24.80 -3.58 9.26
C LYS A 122 -24.20 -4.48 8.16
N ARG A 123 -24.35 -4.05 6.91
CA ARG A 123 -23.80 -4.61 5.68
C ARG A 123 -22.64 -3.66 5.29
N VAL A 124 -21.41 -4.06 4.99
CA VAL A 124 -20.75 -5.37 4.93
C VAL A 124 -19.27 -5.14 5.32
N ASP A 125 -18.79 -5.71 6.43
CA ASP A 125 -17.34 -5.64 6.78
C ASP A 125 -16.43 -6.36 5.74
N GLY A 126 -17.02 -7.09 4.80
CA GLY A 126 -16.33 -7.84 3.74
C GLY A 126 -16.51 -7.32 2.31
N GLU A 127 -17.30 -6.25 2.05
CA GLU A 127 -17.43 -5.70 0.69
C GLU A 127 -16.30 -4.72 0.33
N ASN A 128 -15.50 -4.36 1.33
CA ASN A 128 -14.45 -3.35 1.20
C ASN A 128 -13.03 -3.92 1.31
N ILE A 129 -12.90 -5.25 1.17
CA ILE A 129 -11.63 -5.94 1.21
C ILE A 129 -11.27 -6.36 -0.22
N LEU A 130 -10.15 -5.85 -0.73
CA LEU A 130 -9.56 -6.29 -1.97
C LEU A 130 -8.48 -7.33 -1.68
N ASN A 131 -8.49 -8.40 -2.48
CA ASN A 131 -7.57 -9.51 -2.33
C ASN A 131 -6.59 -9.52 -3.51
N TYR A 132 -5.30 -9.48 -3.22
CA TYR A 132 -4.24 -9.45 -4.23
C TYR A 132 -3.40 -10.71 -4.15
N GLY A 133 -3.12 -11.31 -5.30
CA GLY A 133 -2.12 -12.36 -5.46
C GLY A 133 -0.84 -11.78 -6.04
N LEU A 134 0.29 -12.03 -5.40
CA LEU A 134 1.62 -11.65 -5.88
C LEU A 134 2.39 -12.92 -6.22
N THR A 135 2.83 -13.03 -7.47
CA THR A 135 3.65 -14.13 -7.99
C THR A 135 5.02 -13.61 -8.34
N ILE A 136 6.08 -14.24 -7.85
CA ILE A 136 7.46 -13.83 -8.08
C ILE A 136 8.27 -14.96 -8.74
N ALA A 137 9.02 -14.63 -9.78
CA ALA A 137 10.03 -15.50 -10.39
C ALA A 137 11.18 -15.77 -9.40
N SER A 138 11.12 -16.90 -8.70
CA SER A 138 12.01 -17.14 -7.55
C SER A 138 13.38 -17.68 -7.92
N LYS A 139 13.54 -18.26 -9.12
CA LYS A 139 14.77 -18.94 -9.53
C LYS A 139 15.96 -17.99 -9.52
N GLY A 140 16.95 -18.28 -8.70
CA GLY A 140 18.16 -17.47 -8.55
C GLY A 140 17.97 -16.18 -7.74
N GLN A 141 16.80 -15.98 -7.13
CA GLN A 141 16.47 -14.83 -6.27
C GLN A 141 16.05 -15.27 -4.85
N GLU A 142 16.43 -16.47 -4.42
CA GLU A 142 15.96 -17.09 -3.17
C GLU A 142 16.38 -16.27 -1.93
N ARG A 143 17.56 -15.64 -1.97
CA ARG A 143 18.03 -14.75 -0.91
C ARG A 143 17.15 -13.51 -0.78
N LEU A 144 16.76 -12.92 -1.91
CA LEU A 144 15.91 -11.73 -1.93
C LEU A 144 14.51 -12.06 -1.42
N LEU A 145 13.98 -13.24 -1.74
CA LEU A 145 12.69 -13.70 -1.21
C LEU A 145 12.73 -13.93 0.30
N SER A 146 13.84 -14.48 0.81
CA SER A 146 14.02 -14.60 2.26
C SER A 146 14.10 -13.24 2.96
N GLU A 147 14.72 -12.24 2.34
CA GLU A 147 14.76 -10.87 2.89
C GLU A 147 13.39 -10.20 2.80
N PHE A 148 12.67 -10.43 1.70
CA PHE A 148 11.29 -9.97 1.54
C PHE A 148 10.37 -10.52 2.63
N ASP A 149 10.46 -11.82 2.96
CA ASP A 149 9.71 -12.42 4.06
C ASP A 149 10.00 -11.75 5.40
N GLN A 150 11.26 -11.38 5.66
CA GLN A 150 11.64 -10.66 6.89
C GLN A 150 11.07 -9.24 6.94
N ILE A 151 11.06 -8.56 5.79
CA ILE A 151 10.45 -7.24 5.65
C ILE A 151 8.94 -7.33 5.89
N LEU A 152 8.26 -8.31 5.28
CA LEU A 152 6.84 -8.55 5.54
C LEU A 152 6.59 -8.83 7.02
N GLY A 153 7.42 -9.66 7.67
CA GLY A 153 7.33 -9.91 9.11
C GLY A 153 7.50 -8.67 10.00
N SER A 154 8.20 -7.64 9.51
CA SER A 154 8.45 -6.40 10.26
C SER A 154 7.34 -5.35 10.07
N TYR A 155 6.76 -5.30 8.86
CA TYR A 155 5.89 -4.19 8.43
C TYR A 155 4.44 -4.60 8.10
N SER A 156 4.10 -5.89 8.14
CA SER A 156 2.74 -6.38 7.86
C SER A 156 2.30 -7.45 8.87
N CYS A 157 1.02 -7.84 8.82
CA CYS A 157 0.55 -9.01 9.54
C CYS A 157 0.92 -10.29 8.78
N PHE A 158 2.22 -10.63 8.79
CA PHE A 158 2.77 -11.72 7.99
C PHE A 158 2.48 -13.09 8.59
N SER A 159 2.04 -14.02 7.75
CA SER A 159 1.86 -15.43 8.10
C SER A 159 2.29 -16.33 6.96
N VAL A 160 2.68 -17.56 7.31
CA VAL A 160 3.05 -18.59 6.33
C VAL A 160 2.01 -19.70 6.40
N GLN A 161 1.33 -19.94 5.28
CA GLN A 161 0.40 -21.05 5.13
C GLN A 161 0.91 -22.03 4.09
N LYS A 162 1.01 -23.30 4.47
CA LYS A 162 1.40 -24.35 3.54
C LYS A 162 0.19 -24.82 2.75
N VAL A 163 0.11 -24.43 1.48
CA VAL A 163 -0.97 -24.84 0.57
C VAL A 163 -0.76 -26.30 0.12
N SER A 164 -1.85 -27.07 0.03
CA SER A 164 -1.83 -28.45 -0.46
C SER A 164 -1.46 -28.51 -1.95
N GLU A 165 -0.97 -29.65 -2.44
CA GLU A 165 -0.54 -29.77 -3.85
C GLU A 165 -1.66 -29.48 -4.84
N ASN A 166 -2.89 -29.92 -4.54
CA ASN A 166 -4.06 -29.67 -5.37
C ASN A 166 -4.40 -28.17 -5.51
N ALA A 167 -4.15 -27.38 -4.47
CA ALA A 167 -4.39 -25.94 -4.51
C ALA A 167 -3.22 -25.16 -5.15
N LYS A 168 -2.01 -25.74 -5.20
CA LYS A 168 -0.89 -25.16 -5.96
C LYS A 168 -1.13 -25.19 -7.46
N GLU A 169 -1.77 -26.24 -8.00
CA GLU A 169 -2.13 -26.28 -9.42
C GLU A 169 -2.98 -25.06 -9.83
N PHE A 170 -3.86 -24.61 -8.94
CA PHE A 170 -4.71 -23.43 -9.16
C PHE A 170 -3.91 -22.11 -9.16
N LEU A 171 -2.77 -22.06 -8.48
CA LEU A 171 -1.87 -20.90 -8.45
C LEU A 171 -0.85 -20.91 -9.61
N GLY A 172 -1.03 -21.76 -10.62
CA GLY A 172 -0.06 -21.93 -11.72
C GLY A 172 1.03 -22.95 -11.43
N GLY A 173 0.86 -23.79 -10.41
CA GLY A 173 1.77 -24.88 -10.06
C GLY A 173 3.17 -24.39 -9.68
N ASN A 174 4.18 -25.18 -10.03
CA ASN A 174 5.58 -24.89 -9.74
C ASN A 174 6.22 -23.93 -10.77
N ALA A 175 5.46 -23.47 -11.76
CA ALA A 175 6.00 -22.71 -12.89
C ALA A 175 6.76 -21.46 -12.43
N ALA A 176 6.24 -20.71 -11.45
CA ALA A 176 6.91 -19.53 -10.91
C ALA A 176 8.24 -19.86 -10.20
N LYS A 177 8.38 -21.08 -9.65
CA LYS A 177 9.61 -21.52 -8.98
C LYS A 177 10.74 -21.80 -9.93
N ASP A 178 10.41 -22.33 -11.11
CA ASP A 178 11.38 -22.69 -12.14
C ASP A 178 11.65 -21.56 -13.14
N THR A 179 10.91 -20.46 -13.02
CA THR A 179 11.00 -19.27 -13.88
C THR A 179 12.03 -18.29 -13.32
N SER A 180 13.00 -17.89 -14.15
CA SER A 180 13.89 -16.76 -13.89
C SER A 180 13.20 -15.43 -14.23
N PRO A 181 13.54 -14.31 -13.59
CA PRO A 181 13.05 -12.99 -14.02
C PRO A 181 13.30 -12.68 -15.51
N MET A 182 14.37 -13.23 -16.12
CA MET A 182 14.59 -13.09 -17.57
C MET A 182 13.56 -13.86 -18.40
N ASP A 183 13.21 -15.08 -17.99
CA ASP A 183 12.23 -15.93 -18.67
C ASP A 183 10.82 -15.31 -18.58
N MET A 184 10.50 -14.73 -17.43
CA MET A 184 9.22 -14.05 -17.17
C MET A 184 9.03 -12.84 -18.08
N LYS A 185 10.09 -12.04 -18.28
CA LYS A 185 10.06 -10.87 -19.17
C LYS A 185 9.83 -11.27 -20.63
N LEU A 186 10.48 -12.34 -21.09
CA LEU A 186 10.34 -12.87 -22.46
C LEU A 186 8.96 -13.50 -22.73
N GLY A 187 8.28 -13.99 -21.70
CA GLY A 187 6.93 -14.56 -21.80
C GLY A 187 5.84 -13.53 -22.11
N GLY A 188 6.03 -12.27 -21.69
CA GLY A 188 5.11 -11.16 -21.97
C GLY A 188 5.20 -10.62 -23.42
N GLU A 189 6.34 -10.82 -24.09
CA GLU A 189 6.57 -10.29 -25.44
C GLU A 189 6.17 -11.25 -26.59
N LYS A 190 5.52 -12.38 -26.30
CA LYS A 190 5.16 -13.38 -27.32
C LYS A 190 3.67 -13.70 -27.40
N LYS A 191 2.86 -12.74 -27.86
CA LYS A 191 1.63 -13.01 -28.64
C LYS A 191 1.35 -11.91 -29.69
N GLU A 192 2.26 -11.74 -30.64
CA GLU A 192 1.87 -11.24 -31.98
C GLU A 192 2.59 -12.10 -33.03
N ILE A 193 2.05 -13.29 -33.28
CA ILE A 193 2.24 -14.00 -34.54
C ILE A 193 1.00 -14.86 -34.78
N MET A 194 0.04 -14.32 -35.53
CA MET A 194 -0.49 -14.86 -36.80
C MET A 194 -1.90 -14.33 -37.09
#